data_AF-A0A4Y2R8G2-F1
#
_entry.id   AF-A0A4Y2R8G2-F1
#
_cell.length_a   1.000
_cell.length_b   1.000
_cell.length_c   1.000
_cell.angle_alpha   90.00
_cell.angle_beta   90.00
_cell.angle_gamma   90.00
#
_symmetry.space_group_name_H-M   'P 1'
#
loop_
_entity.id
_entity.type
_entity.pdbx_description
1 polymer ?
#
loop_
_entity_poly.entity_id
_entity_poly.type
_entity_poly.pdbx_seq_one_letter_code
_entity_poly.pdbx_strand_id
1 'polypeptide(L)'
;MQPFPLHSQKVIVWCGFTASFIVDPFFFEDIGSSGPVTCTVNGTRYESLLRNHLITALQHLGCVDSTIFMQNLARPYIAKPVKQLLNLHFGNDRIVNRHFPTTWPPESLRLLALGLPKRCCVRGPIANLAEFKIRNSQHIHNITAETLRSVMEHAVLRFQLIGGNGGQHIEHFLSKSKPTSIS
;
A
#
# COMPACT_ATOMS: atom_id res chain seq x y z
N MET A 1 0.99 -39.14 -14.37
CA MET A 1 0.12 -38.23 -13.59
C MET A 1 0.99 -37.09 -13.06
N GLN A 2 0.69 -35.84 -13.39
CA GLN A 2 1.41 -34.68 -12.87
C GLN A 2 0.90 -34.39 -11.45
N PRO A 3 1.78 -34.24 -10.44
CA PRO A 3 1.34 -33.96 -9.08
C PRO A 3 0.65 -32.59 -9.03
N PHE A 4 -0.57 -32.56 -8.50
CA PHE A 4 -1.27 -31.32 -8.21
C PHE A 4 -0.50 -30.54 -7.12
N PRO A 5 -0.26 -29.23 -7.29
CA PRO A 5 0.38 -28.43 -6.27
C PRO A 5 -0.42 -28.47 -4.96
N LEU A 6 0.23 -28.79 -3.84
CA LEU A 6 -0.38 -28.79 -2.50
C LEU A 6 -0.87 -27.40 -2.06
N HIS A 7 -0.42 -26.34 -2.73
CA HIS A 7 -0.78 -24.96 -2.45
C HIS A 7 -1.15 -24.23 -3.74
N SER A 8 -2.16 -23.35 -3.64
CA SER A 8 -2.46 -22.40 -4.71
C SER A 8 -1.25 -21.51 -4.99
N GLN A 9 -1.01 -21.23 -6.27
CA GLN A 9 -0.02 -20.22 -6.67
C GLN A 9 -0.37 -18.88 -6.03
N LYS A 10 0.64 -18.15 -5.55
CA LYS A 10 0.49 -16.86 -4.87
C LYS A 10 1.58 -15.91 -5.31
N VAL A 11 1.21 -14.66 -5.58
CA VAL A 11 2.15 -13.55 -5.78
C VAL A 11 1.92 -12.52 -4.69
N ILE A 12 3.01 -11.89 -4.25
CA ILE A 12 2.93 -10.74 -3.35
C ILE A 12 2.91 -9.49 -4.24
N VAL A 13 1.91 -8.64 -4.02
CA VAL A 13 1.77 -7.36 -4.70
C VAL A 13 1.94 -6.23 -3.68
N TRP A 14 2.60 -5.17 -4.10
CA TRP A 14 2.64 -3.89 -3.41
C TRP A 14 1.98 -2.84 -4.29
N CYS A 15 1.17 -1.95 -3.72
CA CYS A 15 0.59 -0.83 -4.44
C CYS A 15 0.59 0.37 -3.50
N GLY A 16 1.03 1.52 -3.99
CA GLY A 16 0.94 2.79 -3.27
C GLY A 16 -0.21 3.61 -3.84
N PHE A 17 -0.89 4.39 -3.01
CA PHE A 17 -1.90 5.32 -3.51
C PHE A 17 -1.96 6.56 -2.64
N THR A 18 -2.46 7.65 -3.22
CA THR A 18 -2.65 8.94 -2.58
C THR A 18 -4.11 9.37 -2.77
N ALA A 19 -4.49 10.57 -2.31
CA ALA A 19 -5.84 11.09 -2.59
C ALA A 19 -6.07 11.41 -4.08
N SER A 20 -5.00 11.55 -4.87
CA SER A 20 -5.05 12.06 -6.24
C SER A 20 -4.55 11.07 -7.29
N PHE A 21 -3.68 10.13 -6.93
CA PHE A 21 -3.11 9.18 -7.89
C PHE A 21 -2.74 7.85 -7.23
N ILE A 22 -2.47 6.86 -8.08
CA ILE A 22 -1.97 5.54 -7.69
C ILE A 22 -0.54 5.40 -8.21
N VAL A 23 0.32 4.85 -7.37
CA VAL A 23 1.61 4.31 -7.80
C VAL A 23 1.36 2.86 -8.18
N ASP A 24 1.67 2.52 -9.43
CA ASP A 24 1.33 1.25 -10.06
C ASP A 24 1.64 0.02 -9.19
N PRO A 25 0.88 -1.08 -9.35
CA PRO A 25 1.16 -2.30 -8.62
C PRO A 25 2.53 -2.86 -9.00
N PHE A 26 3.32 -3.20 -7.98
CA PHE A 26 4.57 -3.92 -8.12
C PHE A 26 4.40 -5.37 -7.67
N PHE A 27 4.76 -6.31 -8.54
CA PHE A 27 4.70 -7.73 -8.26
C PHE A 27 6.10 -8.24 -7.88
N PHE A 28 6.21 -8.94 -6.75
CA PHE A 28 7.47 -9.53 -6.31
C PHE A 28 7.78 -10.81 -7.07
N GLU A 29 8.59 -10.68 -8.12
CA GLU A 29 9.00 -11.76 -9.00
C GLU A 29 10.50 -11.67 -9.35
N ASP A 30 11.12 -12.81 -9.63
CA ASP A 30 12.44 -12.94 -10.24
C ASP A 30 12.31 -13.36 -11.71
N ILE A 31 13.34 -13.08 -12.50
CA ILE A 31 13.43 -13.55 -13.89
C ILE A 31 13.79 -15.04 -13.86
N GLY A 32 12.81 -15.89 -14.17
CA GLY A 32 13.03 -17.33 -14.36
C GLY A 32 13.27 -17.69 -15.83
N SER A 33 13.83 -18.87 -16.07
CA SER A 33 14.08 -19.41 -17.42
C SER A 33 12.81 -19.61 -18.25
N SER A 34 11.64 -19.67 -17.63
CA SER A 34 10.34 -19.83 -18.29
C SER A 34 9.41 -18.64 -18.04
N GLY A 35 9.94 -17.50 -17.61
CA GLY A 35 9.19 -16.29 -17.27
C GLY A 35 9.26 -15.91 -15.78
N PRO A 36 8.48 -14.91 -15.35
CA PRO A 36 8.52 -14.40 -13.99
C PRO A 36 8.14 -15.45 -12.95
N VAL A 37 8.94 -15.58 -11.89
CA VAL A 37 8.71 -16.51 -10.78
C VAL A 37 8.53 -15.73 -9.49
N THR A 38 7.46 -16.02 -8.74
CA THR A 38 7.15 -15.32 -7.49
C THR A 38 8.26 -15.47 -6.46
N CYS A 39 8.66 -14.38 -5.83
CA CYS A 39 9.75 -14.39 -4.84
C CYS A 39 9.29 -13.92 -3.45
N THR A 40 10.05 -14.30 -2.43
CA THR A 40 9.80 -13.89 -1.05
C THR A 40 10.24 -12.44 -0.85
N VAL A 41 9.40 -11.63 -0.20
CA VAL A 41 9.75 -10.26 0.17
C VAL A 41 10.74 -10.27 1.34
N ASN A 42 11.91 -9.69 1.13
CA ASN A 42 12.91 -9.42 2.15
C ASN A 42 13.28 -7.93 2.17
N GLY A 43 14.12 -7.52 3.13
CA GLY A 43 14.51 -6.11 3.28
C GLY A 43 15.14 -5.50 2.02
N THR A 44 16.03 -6.22 1.34
CA THR A 44 16.72 -5.75 0.13
C THR A 44 15.76 -5.57 -1.04
N ARG A 45 14.88 -6.55 -1.28
CA ARG A 45 13.85 -6.45 -2.33
C ARG A 45 12.86 -5.34 -2.04
N TYR A 46 12.52 -5.16 -0.76
CA TYR A 46 11.64 -4.08 -0.33
C TYR A 46 12.29 -2.70 -0.48
N GLU A 47 13.58 -2.57 -0.15
CA GLU A 47 14.35 -1.36 -0.41
C GLU A 47 14.40 -1.04 -1.91
N SER A 48 14.66 -2.05 -2.75
CA SER A 48 14.69 -1.90 -4.21
C SER A 48 13.33 -1.43 -4.76
N LEU A 49 12.23 -2.02 -4.29
CA LEU A 49 10.87 -1.53 -4.57
C LEU A 49 10.74 -0.05 -4.21
N LEU A 50 11.07 0.34 -2.97
CA LEU A 50 10.89 1.72 -2.53
C LEU A 50 11.71 2.69 -3.38
N ARG A 51 12.97 2.36 -3.65
CA ARG A 51 13.90 3.22 -4.39
C ARG A 51 13.48 3.37 -5.85
N ASN A 52 13.28 2.25 -6.54
CA ASN A 52 13.14 2.23 -7.99
C ASN A 52 11.70 2.40 -8.47
N HIS A 53 10.73 2.18 -7.59
CA HIS A 53 9.31 2.26 -7.94
C HIS A 53 8.63 3.44 -7.25
N LEU A 54 8.55 3.43 -5.91
CA LEU A 54 7.83 4.47 -5.18
C LEU A 54 8.53 5.83 -5.26
N ILE A 55 9.79 5.92 -4.84
CA ILE A 55 10.52 7.19 -4.77
C ILE A 55 10.69 7.76 -6.17
N THR A 56 11.04 6.93 -7.16
CA THR A 56 11.11 7.34 -8.57
C THR A 56 9.77 7.90 -9.07
N ALA A 57 8.64 7.25 -8.78
CA ALA A 57 7.33 7.76 -9.17
C ALA A 57 7.02 9.12 -8.49
N LEU A 58 7.29 9.24 -7.20
CA LEU A 58 7.09 10.50 -6.47
C LEU A 58 8.01 11.63 -6.96
N GLN A 59 9.24 11.30 -7.37
CA GLN A 59 10.19 12.25 -7.97
C GLN A 59 9.68 12.75 -9.30
N HIS A 60 9.21 11.87 -10.19
CA HIS A 60 8.60 12.27 -11.46
C HIS A 60 7.36 13.16 -11.29
N LEU A 61 6.59 12.92 -10.22
CA LEU A 61 5.43 13.73 -9.87
C LEU A 61 5.78 14.99 -9.05
N GLY A 62 7.06 15.21 -8.72
CA GLY A 62 7.52 16.38 -7.96
C GLY A 62 6.94 16.49 -6.55
N CYS A 63 6.57 15.37 -5.92
CA CYS A 63 5.79 15.37 -4.68
C CYS A 63 6.46 14.67 -3.49
N VAL A 64 7.72 14.22 -3.63
CA VAL A 64 8.50 13.58 -2.54
C VAL A 64 8.45 14.42 -1.27
N ASP A 65 8.76 15.72 -1.36
CA ASP A 65 8.82 16.62 -0.20
C ASP A 65 7.45 16.99 0.40
N SER A 66 6.37 16.60 -0.25
CA SER A 66 5.00 16.79 0.27
C SER A 66 4.36 15.48 0.72
N THR A 67 5.10 14.37 0.61
CA THR A 67 4.55 13.03 0.86
C THR A 67 4.76 12.61 2.31
N ILE A 68 3.67 12.13 2.94
CA ILE A 68 3.73 11.43 4.21
C ILE A 68 3.68 9.93 3.91
N PHE A 69 4.76 9.23 4.23
CA PHE A 69 4.84 7.79 4.05
C PHE A 69 4.17 7.07 5.22
N MET A 70 3.16 6.23 4.94
CA MET A 70 2.50 5.44 5.98
C MET A 70 2.41 3.97 5.58
N GLN A 71 2.84 3.07 6.47
CA GLN A 71 2.70 1.64 6.22
C GLN A 71 2.50 0.82 7.50
N ASN A 72 1.78 -0.28 7.38
CA ASN A 72 1.63 -1.28 8.43
C ASN A 72 2.89 -2.16 8.60
N LEU A 73 2.98 -2.82 9.75
CA LEU A 73 4.19 -3.28 10.43
C LEU A 73 4.73 -4.63 9.93
N ALA A 74 4.75 -4.82 8.61
CA ALA A 74 5.24 -6.07 8.02
C ALA A 74 6.76 -6.23 8.23
N ARG A 75 7.21 -7.44 8.56
CA ARG A 75 8.61 -7.76 8.93
C ARG A 75 9.70 -7.29 7.96
N PRO A 76 9.52 -7.26 6.61
CA PRO A 76 10.55 -6.77 5.69
C PRO A 76 10.93 -5.29 5.90
N TYR A 77 10.06 -4.51 6.56
CA TYR A 77 10.23 -3.07 6.75
C TYR A 77 11.19 -2.70 7.90
N ILE A 78 11.45 -3.60 8.86
CA ILE A 78 12.32 -3.33 10.02
C ILE A 78 13.80 -3.28 9.61
N ALA A 79 14.13 -3.76 8.41
CA ALA A 79 15.49 -3.76 7.90
C ALA A 79 16.11 -2.36 7.93
N LYS A 80 17.32 -2.25 8.49
CA LYS A 80 18.07 -0.99 8.60
C LYS A 80 18.15 -0.20 7.27
N PRO A 81 18.41 -0.84 6.11
CA PRO A 81 18.51 -0.11 4.84
C PRO A 81 17.19 0.55 4.43
N VAL A 82 16.05 -0.12 4.66
CA VAL A 82 14.71 0.42 4.39
C VAL A 82 14.45 1.65 5.25
N LYS A 83 14.79 1.60 6.55
CA LYS A 83 14.64 2.75 7.45
C LYS A 83 15.50 3.94 7.01
N GLN A 84 16.76 3.68 6.66
CA GLN A 84 17.68 4.72 6.21
C GLN A 84 17.20 5.37 4.91
N LEU A 85 16.72 4.56 3.96
CA LEU A 85 16.17 5.07 2.70
C LEU A 85 14.93 5.94 2.93
N LEU A 86 13.97 5.47 3.75
CA LEU A 86 12.78 6.25 4.06
C LEU A 86 13.15 7.56 4.75
N ASN A 87 14.04 7.53 5.73
CA ASN A 87 14.50 8.72 6.44
C ASN A 87 15.20 9.72 5.51
N LEU A 88 15.99 9.23 4.55
CA LEU A 88 16.70 10.07 3.60
C LEU A 88 15.75 10.86 2.71
N HIS A 89 14.65 10.26 2.26
CA HIS A 89 13.72 10.89 1.31
C HIS A 89 12.55 11.60 1.96
N PHE A 90 12.00 11.03 3.04
CA PHE A 90 10.83 11.58 3.70
C PHE A 90 11.18 12.34 4.99
N GLY A 91 12.32 12.10 5.62
CA GLY A 91 12.58 12.66 6.96
C GLY A 91 11.75 11.96 8.04
N ASN A 92 12.17 12.10 9.30
CA ASN A 92 11.55 11.36 10.41
C ASN A 92 10.12 11.82 10.72
N ASP A 93 9.81 13.08 10.44
CA ASP A 93 8.54 13.76 10.72
C ASP A 93 7.44 13.40 9.71
N ARG A 94 7.80 12.95 8.51
CA ARG A 94 6.85 12.56 7.45
C ARG A 94 6.74 11.05 7.28
N ILE A 95 7.18 10.26 8.26
CA ILE A 95 7.03 8.79 8.28
C ILE A 95 6.11 8.40 9.44
N VAL A 96 4.96 7.80 9.11
CA VAL A 96 4.00 7.27 10.09
C VAL A 96 4.16 5.75 10.19
N ASN A 97 4.83 5.31 11.25
CA ASN A 97 5.05 3.90 11.55
C ASN A 97 5.38 3.69 13.04
N ARG A 98 4.98 2.56 13.64
CA ARG A 98 5.17 2.28 15.09
C ARG A 98 6.62 2.35 15.59
N HIS A 99 7.63 2.20 14.72
CA HIS A 99 9.03 2.25 15.15
C HIS A 99 9.70 3.60 14.87
N PHE A 100 8.92 4.61 14.47
CA PHE A 100 9.36 5.99 14.35
C PHE A 100 8.61 6.86 15.36
N PRO A 101 9.28 7.81 16.02
CA PRO A 101 8.63 8.74 16.93
C PRO A 101 7.96 9.83 16.09
N THR A 102 6.65 9.74 15.87
CA THR A 102 5.94 10.75 15.07
C THR A 102 4.69 11.22 15.79
N THR A 103 4.71 12.50 16.19
CA THR A 103 3.52 13.31 16.47
C THR A 103 2.81 13.61 15.14
N TRP A 104 1.48 13.47 15.15
CA TRP A 104 0.61 13.58 13.97
C TRP A 104 0.71 14.97 13.30
N PRO A 105 0.75 15.07 11.96
CA PRO A 105 0.82 16.37 11.30
C PRO A 105 -0.55 17.08 11.22
N PRO A 106 -0.59 18.43 11.07
CA PRO A 106 -1.82 19.22 10.99
C PRO A 106 -2.68 18.95 9.74
N GLU A 107 -3.93 19.45 9.75
CA GLU A 107 -5.11 19.16 8.91
C GLU A 107 -4.98 19.17 7.37
N SER A 108 -3.80 19.43 6.79
CA SER A 108 -3.56 19.31 5.35
C SER A 108 -2.83 18.01 4.99
N LEU A 109 -3.46 16.87 5.30
CA LEU A 109 -2.99 15.52 4.94
C LEU A 109 -3.05 15.32 3.42
N ARG A 110 -2.01 15.77 2.70
CA ARG A 110 -2.05 15.75 1.23
C ARG A 110 -1.70 14.41 0.59
N LEU A 111 -0.90 13.54 1.19
CA LEU A 111 -0.52 12.27 0.55
C LEU A 111 -0.21 11.22 1.62
N LEU A 112 -1.10 10.25 1.82
CA LEU A 112 -0.88 9.08 2.68
C LEU A 112 -0.59 7.86 1.80
N ALA A 113 0.68 7.49 1.57
CA ALA A 113 1.01 6.35 0.73
C ALA A 113 0.77 5.00 1.44
N LEU A 114 -0.48 4.53 1.53
CA LEU A 114 -0.82 3.25 2.18
C LEU A 114 -0.43 2.05 1.31
N GLY A 115 0.80 1.56 1.50
CA GLY A 115 1.26 0.29 0.90
C GLY A 115 0.70 -0.93 1.62
N LEU A 116 -0.48 -1.44 1.24
CA LEU A 116 -1.02 -2.68 1.79
C LEU A 116 -0.62 -3.89 0.93
N PRO A 117 0.14 -4.87 1.48
CA PRO A 117 0.14 -6.21 0.92
C PRO A 117 -1.19 -6.89 1.29
N LYS A 118 -2.27 -6.52 0.60
CA LYS A 118 -3.54 -7.25 0.69
C LYS A 118 -3.69 -8.14 -0.53
N ARG A 119 -4.29 -9.31 -0.33
CA ARG A 119 -4.86 -10.11 -1.41
C ARG A 119 -5.90 -9.24 -2.09
N CYS A 120 -5.57 -8.63 -3.22
CA CYS A 120 -6.56 -7.97 -4.04
C CYS A 120 -7.52 -9.04 -4.54
N CYS A 121 -8.77 -8.98 -4.06
CA CYS A 121 -9.80 -9.94 -4.39
C CYS A 121 -10.37 -9.60 -5.77
N VAL A 122 -9.74 -10.10 -6.83
CA VAL A 122 -10.34 -10.10 -8.16
C VAL A 122 -11.56 -11.02 -8.11
N ARG A 123 -12.72 -10.52 -8.55
CA ARG A 123 -13.97 -11.30 -8.62
C ARG A 123 -13.89 -12.34 -9.74
N GLY A 124 -14.37 -13.55 -9.47
CA GLY A 124 -14.49 -14.63 -10.45
C GLY A 124 -13.31 -15.62 -10.47
N PRO A 125 -13.44 -16.74 -11.21
CA PRO A 125 -12.37 -17.72 -11.36
C PRO A 125 -11.14 -17.10 -12.02
N ILE A 126 -9.96 -17.53 -11.59
CA ILE A 126 -8.65 -17.06 -12.07
C ILE A 126 -7.88 -18.29 -12.53
N ALA A 127 -7.58 -18.38 -13.82
CA ALA A 127 -7.00 -19.59 -14.41
C ALA A 127 -5.51 -19.75 -14.05
N ASN A 128 -4.78 -18.64 -13.98
CA ASN A 128 -3.35 -18.63 -13.66
C ASN A 128 -2.88 -17.27 -13.10
N LEU A 129 -1.61 -17.22 -12.70
CA LEU A 129 -1.01 -16.03 -12.12
C LEU A 129 -0.88 -14.84 -13.10
N ALA A 130 -0.69 -15.10 -14.40
CA ALA A 130 -0.59 -14.02 -15.38
C ALA A 130 -1.93 -13.28 -15.52
N GLU A 131 -3.03 -14.03 -15.59
CA GLU A 131 -4.38 -13.48 -15.59
C GLU A 131 -4.70 -12.74 -14.28
N PHE A 132 -4.28 -13.29 -13.13
CA PHE A 132 -4.38 -12.60 -11.85
C PHE A 132 -3.73 -11.21 -11.92
N LYS A 133 -2.49 -11.12 -12.40
CA LYS A 133 -1.75 -9.84 -12.47
C LYS A 133 -2.44 -8.83 -13.39
N ILE A 134 -2.85 -9.26 -14.59
CA ILE A 134 -3.55 -8.39 -15.56
C ILE A 134 -4.85 -7.83 -14.96
N ARG A 135 -5.70 -8.69 -14.39
CA ARG A 135 -6.97 -8.27 -13.80
C ARG A 135 -6.76 -7.36 -12.59
N ASN A 136 -5.72 -7.59 -11.79
CA ASN A 136 -5.38 -6.71 -10.67
C ASN A 136 -4.93 -5.33 -11.14
N SER A 137 -4.02 -5.27 -12.12
CA SER A 137 -3.59 -4.00 -12.69
C SER A 137 -4.77 -3.24 -13.28
N GLN A 138 -5.62 -3.89 -14.07
CA GLN A 138 -6.84 -3.29 -14.61
C GLN A 138 -7.78 -2.77 -13.53
N HIS A 139 -8.02 -3.57 -12.49
CA HIS A 139 -8.88 -3.16 -11.38
C HIS A 139 -8.32 -1.91 -10.68
N ILE A 140 -7.00 -1.87 -10.44
CA ILE A 140 -6.32 -0.74 -9.81
C ILE A 140 -6.40 0.52 -10.69
N HIS A 141 -6.19 0.39 -12.00
CA HIS A 141 -6.33 1.52 -12.93
C HIS A 141 -7.76 2.06 -13.05
N ASN A 142 -8.77 1.23 -12.79
CA ASN A 142 -10.16 1.65 -12.81
C ASN A 142 -10.61 2.35 -11.52
N ILE A 143 -9.76 2.41 -10.48
CA ILE A 143 -10.08 3.14 -9.25
C ILE A 143 -10.11 4.63 -9.57
N THR A 144 -11.24 5.27 -9.28
CA THR A 144 -11.43 6.70 -9.56
C THR A 144 -10.72 7.58 -8.53
N ALA A 145 -10.33 8.80 -8.92
CA ALA A 145 -9.79 9.79 -8.00
C ALA A 145 -10.78 10.17 -6.88
N GLU A 146 -12.08 10.09 -7.14
CA GLU A 146 -13.13 10.26 -6.12
C GLU A 146 -13.08 9.14 -5.07
N THR A 147 -12.93 7.89 -5.51
CA THR A 147 -12.78 6.74 -4.60
C THR A 147 -11.55 6.91 -3.71
N LEU A 148 -10.41 7.30 -4.30
CA LEU A 148 -9.17 7.56 -3.57
C LEU A 148 -9.34 8.66 -2.52
N ARG A 149 -9.97 9.77 -2.91
CA ARG A 149 -10.24 10.90 -2.02
C ARG A 149 -11.15 10.49 -0.86
N SER A 150 -12.25 9.81 -1.14
CA SER A 150 -13.18 9.30 -0.12
C SER A 150 -12.46 8.36 0.87
N VAL A 151 -11.62 7.45 0.39
CA VAL A 151 -10.81 6.57 1.25
C VAL A 151 -9.89 7.39 2.16
N MET A 152 -9.25 8.44 1.65
CA MET A 152 -8.37 9.30 2.46
C MET A 152 -9.16 10.13 3.48
N GLU A 153 -10.27 10.74 3.09
CA GLU A 153 -11.15 11.48 4.00
C GLU A 153 -11.65 10.58 5.14
N HIS A 154 -12.08 9.35 4.82
CA HIS A 154 -12.44 8.36 5.84
C HIS A 154 -11.28 7.97 6.75
N ALA A 155 -10.04 7.90 6.22
CA ALA A 155 -8.87 7.63 7.04
C ALA A 155 -8.61 8.78 8.03
N VAL A 156 -8.66 10.04 7.58
CA VAL A 156 -8.51 11.23 8.44
C VAL A 156 -9.55 11.23 9.55
N LEU A 157 -10.82 11.02 9.22
CA LEU A 157 -11.90 10.95 10.20
C LEU A 157 -11.66 9.88 11.26
N ARG A 158 -11.19 8.69 10.84
CA ARG A 158 -10.84 7.61 11.78
C ARG A 158 -9.70 8.00 12.70
N PHE A 159 -8.66 8.65 12.19
CA PHE A 159 -7.56 9.11 13.05
C PHE A 159 -8.00 10.17 14.06
N GLN A 160 -8.85 11.12 13.65
CA GLN A 160 -9.44 12.11 14.55
C GLN A 160 -10.29 11.45 15.64
N LEU A 161 -11.12 10.46 15.28
CA LEU A 161 -11.91 9.68 16.24
C LEU A 161 -11.03 8.90 17.21
N ILE A 162 -9.97 8.25 16.73
CA ILE A 162 -9.02 7.53 17.58
C ILE A 162 -8.34 8.49 18.55
N GLY A 163 -7.89 9.66 18.07
CA GLY A 163 -7.28 10.69 18.90
C GLY A 163 -8.23 11.23 19.97
N GLY A 164 -9.46 11.55 19.59
CA GLY A 164 -10.51 11.99 20.52
C GLY A 164 -10.93 10.91 21.53
N ASN A 165 -10.78 9.63 21.17
CA ASN A 165 -11.11 8.49 22.03
C ASN A 165 -9.89 7.94 22.79
N GLY A 166 -8.83 8.73 22.97
CA GLY A 166 -7.64 8.34 23.75
C GLY A 166 -6.91 7.11 23.20
N GLY A 167 -7.00 6.86 21.89
CA GLY A 167 -6.37 5.72 21.23
C GLY A 167 -7.20 4.42 21.24
N GLN A 168 -8.41 4.43 21.78
CA GLN A 168 -9.26 3.23 21.86
C GLN A 168 -9.98 2.89 20.55
N HIS A 169 -10.49 1.66 20.48
CA HIS A 169 -11.31 1.12 19.39
C HIS A 169 -12.47 2.05 19.01
N ILE A 170 -12.66 2.29 17.72
CA ILE A 170 -13.64 3.27 17.19
C ILE A 170 -14.76 2.65 16.35
N GLU A 171 -14.82 1.32 16.24
CA GLU A 171 -15.79 0.60 15.40
C GLU A 171 -17.24 0.95 15.78
N HIS A 172 -17.48 1.25 17.06
CA HIS A 172 -18.77 1.67 17.59
C HIS A 172 -19.21 3.08 17.15
N PHE A 173 -18.28 3.93 16.71
CA PHE A 173 -18.58 5.23 16.09
C PHE A 173 -18.90 5.08 14.60
N LEU A 174 -18.39 4.04 13.95
CA LEU A 174 -18.50 3.82 12.50
C LEU A 174 -19.82 3.12 12.10
N SER A 175 -20.52 2.48 13.02
CA SER A 175 -21.76 1.73 12.73
C SER A 175 -23.00 2.61 12.48
N LYS A 176 -22.89 3.93 12.69
CA LYS A 176 -24.00 4.88 12.48
C LYS A 176 -24.01 5.57 11.11
N SER A 177 -22.97 5.44 10.31
CA SER A 177 -22.96 5.86 8.91
C SER A 177 -23.26 4.66 8.01
N LYS A 178 -24.55 4.44 7.71
CA LYS A 178 -24.96 3.55 6.60
C LYS A 178 -24.19 3.96 5.34
N PRO A 179 -23.59 3.02 4.59
CA PRO A 179 -23.15 3.34 3.24
C PRO A 179 -24.42 3.60 2.42
N THR A 180 -24.53 4.81 1.86
CA THR A 180 -25.47 5.06 0.78
C THR A 180 -25.10 4.07 -0.32
N SER A 181 -26.03 3.16 -0.63
CA SER A 181 -25.93 2.26 -1.77
C SER A 181 -25.70 3.09 -3.03
N ILE A 182 -24.54 2.90 -3.67
CA ILE A 182 -24.33 3.34 -5.03
C ILE A 182 -24.58 2.11 -5.92
N SER A 183 -25.64 2.24 -6.70
CA SER A 183 -26.11 1.32 -7.74
C SER A 183 -25.08 1.11 -8.84
#